data_AF-A0A1F8U7I4-F1
#
_entry.id   AF-A0A1F8U7I4-F1
#
_cell.length_a   1.000
_cell.length_b   1.000
_cell.length_c   1.000
_cell.angle_alpha   90.00
_cell.angle_beta   90.00
_cell.angle_gamma   90.00
#
_symmetry.space_group_name_H-M   'P 1'
#
loop_
_entity.id
_entity.type
_entity.pdbx_description
1 polymer ?
#
loop_
_entity_poly.entity_id
_entity_poly.type
_entity_poly.pdbx_seq_one_letter_code
_entity_poly.pdbx_strand_id
1 'polypeptide(L)' 'MFLFKTLRCFNCQSVMVNLPEEELKKLHGLSFRCECCNHLNLLNEHAFVKTQDQNATNIYNLI' A
#
# COMPACT_ATOMS: atom_id res chain seq x y z
N MET A 1 10.95 22.50 -3.23
CA MET A 1 10.26 22.05 -2.01
C MET A 1 9.68 20.68 -2.30
N PHE A 2 10.02 19.65 -1.52
CA PHE A 2 9.48 18.31 -1.76
C PHE A 2 8.03 18.27 -1.30
N LEU A 3 7.11 17.89 -2.19
CA LEU A 3 5.71 17.67 -1.85
C LEU A 3 5.60 16.28 -1.23
N PHE A 4 5.44 16.23 0.09
CA PHE A 4 5.19 15.00 0.83
C PHE A 4 3.70 14.67 0.78
N LYS A 5 3.42 13.37 0.62
CA LYS A 5 2.07 12.85 0.68
C LYS A 5 1.96 11.75 1.72
N THR A 6 0.99 11.90 2.60
CA THR A 6 0.65 10.89 3.59
C THR A 6 -0.44 9.98 3.03
N LEU A 7 -0.11 8.70 2.88
CA LEU A 7 -1.04 7.66 2.48
C LEU A 7 -1.55 6.90 3.70
N ARG A 8 -2.86 6.66 3.71
CA ARG A 8 -3.58 6.00 4.80
C ARG A 8 -4.14 4.67 4.33
N CYS A 9 -4.21 3.70 5.24
CA CYS A 9 -4.84 2.43 4.98
C CYS A 9 -6.26 2.64 4.46
N PHE A 10 -6.59 1.97 3.35
CA PHE A 10 -7.93 1.99 2.77
C PHE A 10 -8.98 1.50 3.78
N ASN A 11 -8.65 0.49 4.59
CA ASN A 11 -9.57 -0.13 5.52
C ASN A 11 -9.71 0.63 6.86
N CYS A 12 -8.61 0.90 7.57
CA CYS A 12 -8.68 1.46 8.93
C CYS A 12 -8.20 2.91 9.05
N GLN A 13 -7.84 3.56 7.94
CA GLN A 13 -7.40 4.97 7.90
C GLN A 13 -6.12 5.31 8.69
N SER A 14 -5.42 4.29 9.21
CA SER A 14 -4.10 4.47 9.86
C SER A 14 -3.09 5.01 8.85
N VAL A 15 -2.16 5.85 9.31
CA VAL A 15 -1.05 6.32 8.47
C VAL A 15 -0.15 5.13 8.14
N MET A 16 0.18 4.96 6.86
CA MET A 16 1.02 3.85 6.38
C MET A 16 2.32 4.34 5.74
N VAL A 17 2.25 5.37 4.90
CA VAL A 17 3.41 5.89 4.17
C VAL A 17 3.39 7.41 4.21
N ASN A 18 4.54 8.04 4.42
CA ASN A 18 4.71 9.48 4.31
C ASN A 18 6.00 9.78 3.55
N LEU A 19 5.89 9.95 2.23
CA LEU A 19 7.03 10.08 1.32
C LEU A 19 6.79 11.21 0.31
N PRO A 20 7.86 11.74 -0.31
CA PRO A 20 7.72 12.62 -1.47
C PRO A 20 6.96 11.95 -2.60
N GLU A 21 6.17 12.71 -3.37
CA GLU A 21 5.41 12.18 -4.51
C GLU A 21 6.31 11.45 -5.54
N GLU A 22 7.53 11.95 -5.77
CA GLU A 22 8.49 11.31 -6.67
C GLU A 22 8.92 9.91 -6.20
N GLU A 23 9.05 9.70 -4.89
CA GLU A 23 9.35 8.39 -4.31
C GLU A 23 8.11 7.48 -4.35
N LEU A 24 6.91 8.03 -4.14
CA LEU A 24 5.67 7.25 -4.25
C LEU A 24 5.46 6.69 -5.65
N LYS A 25 5.81 7.44 -6.70
CA LYS A 25 5.72 6.98 -8.10
C LYS A 25 6.56 5.73 -8.36
N LYS A 26 7.73 5.60 -7.71
CA LYS A 26 8.59 4.41 -7.83
C LYS A 26 7.98 3.17 -7.19
N LEU A 27 7.03 3.35 -6.28
CA LEU A 27 6.36 2.29 -5.53
C LEU A 27 4.98 1.92 -6.13
N HIS A 28 4.61 2.55 -7.25
CA HIS A 28 3.35 2.27 -7.96
C HIS A 28 3.20 0.77 -8.26
N GLY A 29 2.04 0.20 -7.97
CA GLY A 29 1.73 -1.22 -8.17
C GLY A 29 2.21 -2.14 -7.04
N LEU A 30 2.96 -1.64 -6.06
CA LEU A 30 3.34 -2.44 -4.89
C LEU A 30 2.20 -2.53 -3.87
N SER A 31 2.19 -3.64 -3.12
CA SER A 31 1.23 -3.87 -2.05
C SER A 31 1.87 -3.66 -0.68
N PHE A 32 1.13 -3.01 0.22
CA PHE A 32 1.57 -2.65 1.57
C PHE A 32 0.62 -3.28 2.58
N ARG A 33 1.18 -4.00 3.56
CA ARG A 33 0.41 -4.59 4.65
C ARG A 33 0.27 -3.55 5.76
N CYS A 34 -0.96 -3.25 6.16
CA CYS A 34 -1.23 -2.32 7.25
C CYS A 34 -0.86 -2.96 8.60
N GLU A 35 -0.01 -2.30 9.38
CA GLU A 35 0.39 -2.80 10.71
C GLU A 35 -0.76 -2.77 11.73
N CYS A 36 -1.78 -1.93 11.52
CA CYS A 36 -2.92 -1.79 12.45
C CYS A 36 -4.04 -2.82 12.21
N CYS A 37 -4.36 -3.14 10.96
CA CYS A 37 -5.50 -4.02 10.62
C CYS A 37 -5.14 -5.20 9.71
N ASN A 38 -3.86 -5.38 9.39
CA ASN A 38 -3.33 -6.44 8.54
C ASN A 38 -3.87 -6.46 7.09
N HIS A 39 -4.68 -5.47 6.70
CA HIS A 39 -5.21 -5.34 5.36
C HIS A 39 -4.10 -5.07 4.35
N LEU A 40 -4.17 -5.73 3.19
CA LEU A 40 -3.26 -5.50 2.08
C LEU A 40 -3.80 -4.34 1.23
N ASN A 41 -2.97 -3.32 1.01
CA ASN A 41 -3.33 -2.11 0.29
C ASN A 41 -2.46 -2.01 -0.96
N LEU A 42 -3.07 -1.90 -2.14
CA LEU A 42 -2.35 -1.67 -3.38
C LEU A 42 -2.10 -0.17 -3.54
N LEU A 43 -0.84 0.22 -3.75
CA LEU A 43 -0.51 1.60 -4.09
C LEU A 43 -0.84 1.85 -5.57
N ASN A 44 -1.91 2.62 -5.82
CA ASN A 44 -2.26 3.08 -7.15
C ASN A 44 -1.99 4.59 -7.24
N GLU A 45 -1.03 4.94 -8.10
CA GLU A 45 -0.38 6.26 -8.25
C GLU A 45 0.01 6.91 -6.91
N HIS A 46 -0.95 7.56 -6.25
CA HIS A 46 -0.75 8.34 -5.04
C HIS A 46 -1.85 8.09 -4.00
N ALA A 47 -2.47 6.91 -4.02
CA ALA A 47 -3.50 6.50 -3.07
C ALA A 47 -3.46 4.99 -2.82
N PHE A 48 -3.87 4.58 -1.62
CA PHE A 48 -4.13 3.18 -1.33
C PHE A 48 -5.54 2.79 -1.76
N VAL A 49 -5.62 1.75 -2.58
CA VAL A 49 -6.89 1.12 -2.96
C VAL A 49 -6.94 -0.29 -2.38
N LYS A 50 -8.16 -0.83 -2.27
CA LYS A 50 -8.37 -2.24 -1.93
C LYS A 50 -7.63 -3.09 -2.96
N THR A 51 -6.75 -3.97 -2.51
CA THR A 51 -6.17 -4.99 -3.39
C THR A 51 -7.30 -5.90 -3.86
N GLN A 52 -7.51 -6.04 -5.16
CA GLN A 52 -8.37 -7.09 -5.68
C GLN A 52 -7.64 -8.41 -5.44
N ASP A 53 -8.25 -9.34 -4.71
CA ASP A 53 -7.81 -10.73 -4.63
C ASP A 53 -7.87 -11.34 -6.04
N GLN A 54 -6.85 -11.09 -6.86
CA GLN A 54 -6.57 -11.86 -8.05
C GLN A 54 -5.32 -12.69 -7.72
N ASN A 55 -5.57 -13.88 -7.17
CA ASN A 55 -4.55 -14.83 -6.74
C ASN A 55 -3.55 -14.27 -5.72
N ALA A 56 -3.96 -14.23 -4.45
CA ALA A 56 -3.03 -14.55 -3.38
C ALA A 56 -2.53 -15.99 -3.59
N THR A 57 -1.61 -16.21 -4.53
CA THR A 57 -0.72 -17.36 -4.47
C THR A 57 0.10 -17.14 -3.21
N ASN A 58 -0.41 -17.66 -2.10
CA ASN A 58 0.30 -17.84 -0.85
C ASN A 58 1.54 -18.69 -1.16
N ILE A 59 2.64 -18.04 -1.52
CA ILE A 59 3.97 -18.66 -1.54
C ILE A 59 4.41 -19.12 -0.14
N TYR A 60 3.62 -18.80 0.90
CA TYR A 60 3.78 -19.32 2.27
C TYR A 60 3.02 -20.64 2.55
N ASN A 61 2.30 -21.22 1.58
CA ASN A 61 1.63 -22.52 1.74
C ASN A 61 2.31 -23.68 0.96
N LEU A 62 3.58 -23.52 0.57
CA LEU A 62 4.35 -24.56 -0.14
C LEU A 62 5.55 -25.09 0.67
N ILE A 63 5.49 -25.03 2.00
CA ILE A 63 6.44 -25.70 2.90
C ILE A 63 5.67 -26.55 3.90
#